data_AF-A0A6G1R293-F1
#
_entry.id   AF-A0A6G1R293-F1
#
_cell.length_a   1.000
_cell.length_b   1.000
_cell.length_c   1.000
_cell.angle_alpha   90.00
_cell.angle_beta   90.00
_cell.angle_gamma   90.00
#
_symmetry.space_group_name_H-M   'P 1'
#
loop_
_entity.id
_entity.type
_entity.pdbx_description
1 polymer ?
#
loop_
_entity_poly.entity_id
_entity_poly.type
_entity_poly.pdbx_seq_one_letter_code
_entity_poly.pdbx_strand_id
1 'polypeptide(L)'
;LVVRRGQAFNISFSGVEQPEQNLTFISETGPKPSKANKTQATFGISSTASKDSWSAVLQSTSSNSVTISISTPPNAVIGRYKLSVQSTSSGSSAPTSLGTFVLLFNPWSSGDDVYMANKAECEEYVLEEFGVIFA
;
A
#
# COMPACT_ATOMS: atom_id res chain seq x y z
N LEU A 1 -9.05 -1.33 6.35
CA LEU A 1 -7.61 -1.04 6.54
C LEU A 1 -7.34 0.41 6.17
N VAL A 2 -6.74 1.19 7.06
CA VAL A 2 -6.30 2.58 6.80
C VAL A 2 -4.81 2.64 7.12
N VAL A 3 -4.01 3.13 6.18
CA VAL A 3 -2.53 3.18 6.27
C VAL A 3 -2.03 4.51 5.73
N ARG A 4 -0.75 4.83 5.97
CA ARG A 4 -0.12 6.06 5.51
C ARG A 4 0.94 5.75 4.45
N ARG A 5 1.08 6.61 3.44
CA ARG A 5 2.01 6.43 2.33
C ARG A 5 3.47 6.41 2.79
N GLY A 6 4.36 5.77 2.04
CA GLY A 6 5.78 5.66 2.42
C GLY A 6 6.07 4.80 3.65
N GLN A 7 5.08 4.05 4.16
CA GLN A 7 5.24 3.09 5.26
C GLN A 7 4.68 1.73 4.85
N ALA A 8 5.42 0.67 5.16
CA ALA A 8 5.01 -0.69 4.83
C ALA A 8 3.84 -1.16 5.70
N PHE A 9 2.97 -2.00 5.12
CA PHE A 9 1.89 -2.67 5.82
C PHE A 9 1.75 -4.11 5.33
N ASN A 10 1.28 -4.99 6.21
CA ASN A 10 1.16 -6.41 5.89
C ASN A 10 -0.28 -6.77 5.51
N ILE A 11 -0.40 -7.64 4.52
CA ILE A 11 -1.65 -8.32 4.15
C ILE A 11 -1.43 -9.82 4.18
N SER A 12 -2.46 -10.57 4.56
CA SER A 12 -2.44 -12.04 4.53
C SER A 12 -3.65 -12.55 3.75
N PHE A 13 -3.44 -13.50 2.86
CA PHE A 13 -4.51 -14.08 2.04
C PHE A 13 -4.21 -15.55 1.70
N SER A 14 -5.27 -16.29 1.39
CA SER A 14 -5.25 -17.74 1.15
C SER A 14 -5.53 -18.10 -0.31
N GLY A 15 -5.27 -19.36 -0.68
CA GLY A 15 -5.60 -19.87 -2.01
C GLY A 15 -4.53 -19.62 -3.08
N VAL A 16 -3.27 -19.45 -2.68
CA VAL A 16 -2.12 -19.41 -3.59
C VAL A 16 -1.18 -20.55 -3.30
N GLU A 17 -1.05 -21.47 -4.26
CA GLU A 17 -0.19 -22.66 -4.12
C GLU A 17 1.31 -22.35 -4.31
N GLN A 18 1.66 -21.29 -5.06
CA GLN A 18 3.05 -20.93 -5.39
C GLN A 18 3.26 -19.39 -5.39
N PRO A 19 3.38 -18.75 -4.23
CA PRO A 19 3.43 -17.30 -4.14
C PRO A 19 4.73 -16.70 -4.68
N GLU A 20 5.86 -17.41 -4.58
CA GLU A 20 7.19 -16.81 -4.65
C GLU A 20 7.60 -16.27 -6.03
N GLN A 21 6.97 -16.70 -7.12
CA GLN A 21 7.47 -16.39 -8.47
C GLN A 21 6.41 -15.86 -9.44
N ASN A 22 5.14 -15.77 -9.05
CA ASN A 22 4.07 -15.52 -10.02
C ASN A 22 2.97 -14.57 -9.56
N LEU A 23 3.10 -13.91 -8.40
CA LEU A 23 2.09 -12.96 -7.93
C LEU A 23 2.38 -11.54 -8.43
N THR A 24 1.42 -11.01 -9.18
CA THR A 24 1.37 -9.60 -9.57
C THR A 24 0.23 -8.91 -8.83
N PHE A 25 0.55 -7.85 -8.10
CA PHE A 25 -0.41 -7.01 -7.41
C PHE A 25 -0.81 -5.83 -8.31
N ILE A 26 -2.09 -5.48 -8.24
CA ILE A 26 -2.67 -4.34 -8.94
C ILE A 26 -3.38 -3.48 -7.90
N SER A 27 -2.94 -2.23 -7.76
CA SER A 27 -3.52 -1.25 -6.86
C SER A 27 -4.12 -0.11 -7.66
N GLU A 28 -5.39 0.23 -7.40
CA GLU A 28 -6.17 1.19 -8.20
C GLU A 28 -6.96 2.14 -7.30
N THR A 29 -6.92 3.44 -7.61
CA THR A 29 -7.71 4.48 -6.93
C THR A 29 -8.43 5.38 -7.93
N GLY A 30 -9.58 5.92 -7.52
CA GLY A 30 -10.40 6.81 -8.33
C GLY A 30 -11.25 6.11 -9.41
N PRO A 31 -12.08 6.87 -10.15
CA PRO A 31 -13.06 6.32 -11.10
C PRO A 31 -12.43 5.91 -12.45
N LYS A 32 -11.24 6.42 -12.78
CA LYS A 32 -10.49 6.09 -14.00
C LYS A 32 -9.01 5.86 -13.66
N PRO A 33 -8.67 4.72 -13.03
CA PRO A 33 -7.28 4.38 -12.68
C PRO A 33 -6.40 4.31 -13.93
N SER A 34 -5.17 4.84 -13.84
CA SER A 34 -4.18 4.71 -14.92
C SER A 34 -2.76 4.86 -14.38
N LYS A 35 -1.82 4.19 -15.04
CA LYS A 35 -0.38 4.30 -14.71
C LYS A 35 0.15 5.72 -14.96
N ALA A 36 -0.29 6.36 -16.04
CA ALA A 36 0.12 7.72 -16.42
C ALA A 36 -0.21 8.75 -15.33
N ASN A 37 -1.40 8.65 -14.73
CA ASN A 37 -1.83 9.55 -13.65
C ASN A 37 -1.41 9.06 -12.26
N LYS A 38 -0.61 8.00 -12.17
CA LYS A 38 -0.20 7.36 -10.90
C LYS A 38 -1.37 6.90 -10.01
N THR A 39 -2.55 6.70 -10.59
CA THR A 39 -3.75 6.18 -9.92
C THR A 39 -3.91 4.66 -10.08
N GLN A 40 -3.03 4.03 -10.84
CA GLN A 40 -2.88 2.58 -10.92
C GLN A 40 -1.40 2.19 -10.80
N ALA A 41 -1.11 1.17 -10.01
CA ALA A 41 0.20 0.55 -9.90
C ALA A 41 0.12 -0.96 -10.12
N THR A 42 1.11 -1.52 -10.79
CA THR A 42 1.28 -2.97 -10.99
C THR A 42 2.68 -3.35 -10.53
N PHE A 43 2.79 -4.28 -9.59
CA PHE A 43 4.06 -4.64 -8.97
C PHE A 43 4.07 -6.11 -8.55
N GLY A 44 5.21 -6.78 -8.74
CA GLY A 44 5.41 -8.17 -8.34
C GLY A 44 6.06 -8.29 -6.96
N ILE A 45 6.27 -9.52 -6.53
CA ILE A 45 7.09 -9.82 -5.35
C ILE A 45 8.57 -9.56 -5.67
N SER A 46 9.26 -8.88 -4.77
CA SER A 46 10.69 -8.61 -4.78
C SER A 46 11.34 -9.08 -3.48
N SER A 47 12.66 -9.28 -3.51
CA SER A 47 13.45 -9.64 -2.32
C SER A 47 13.55 -8.51 -1.30
N THR A 48 13.48 -7.26 -1.76
CA THR A 48 13.58 -6.06 -0.92
C THR A 48 12.45 -5.07 -1.24
N ALA A 49 12.12 -4.23 -0.26
CA ALA A 49 11.17 -3.16 -0.43
C ALA A 49 11.79 -2.01 -1.21
N SER A 50 11.03 -1.41 -2.12
CA SER A 50 11.41 -0.19 -2.82
C SER A 50 11.11 1.02 -1.96
N LYS A 51 11.98 2.04 -2.00
CA LYS A 51 11.75 3.33 -1.34
C LYS A 51 10.90 4.28 -2.19
N ASP A 52 10.96 4.12 -3.52
CA ASP A 52 10.45 5.12 -4.47
C ASP A 52 9.32 4.57 -5.36
N SER A 53 8.94 3.31 -5.18
CA SER A 53 7.88 2.66 -5.95
C SER A 53 7.02 1.75 -5.08
N TRP A 54 5.89 1.31 -5.64
CA TRP A 54 5.14 0.22 -5.06
C TRP A 54 5.99 -1.05 -5.09
N SER A 55 5.97 -1.82 -4.01
CA SER A 55 6.68 -3.11 -3.92
C SER A 55 5.96 -4.06 -2.98
N ALA A 56 6.13 -5.35 -3.22
CA ALA A 56 5.64 -6.43 -2.38
C ALA A 56 6.82 -7.31 -1.95
N VAL A 57 6.94 -7.61 -0.65
CA VAL A 57 7.96 -8.51 -0.11
C VAL A 57 7.27 -9.63 0.63
N LEU A 58 7.58 -10.88 0.25
CA LEU A 58 7.08 -12.05 0.97
C LEU A 58 7.64 -12.07 2.40
N GLN A 59 6.75 -12.16 3.39
CA GLN A 59 7.13 -12.21 4.81
C GLN A 59 7.09 -13.63 5.34
N SER A 60 6.01 -14.36 5.04
CA SER A 60 5.84 -15.74 5.48
C SER A 60 4.83 -16.48 4.61
N THR A 61 5.01 -17.80 4.56
CA THR A 61 4.12 -18.73 3.90
C THR A 61 3.73 -19.80 4.92
N SER A 62 2.44 -20.16 4.95
CA SER A 62 1.91 -21.31 5.68
C SER A 62 1.23 -22.27 4.70
N SER A 63 0.68 -23.39 5.18
CA SER A 63 0.09 -24.43 4.33
C SER A 63 -1.01 -23.94 3.37
N ASN A 64 -1.70 -22.84 3.70
CA ASN A 64 -2.72 -22.25 2.83
C ASN A 64 -2.80 -20.72 2.95
N SER A 65 -1.78 -20.05 3.46
CA SER A 65 -1.81 -18.59 3.60
C SER A 65 -0.45 -17.99 3.32
N VAL A 66 -0.47 -16.79 2.74
CA VAL A 66 0.71 -16.03 2.37
C VAL A 66 0.58 -14.65 2.96
N THR A 67 1.64 -14.19 3.63
CA THR A 67 1.73 -12.83 4.16
C THR A 67 2.73 -12.03 3.36
N ILE A 68 2.25 -10.90 2.82
CA ILE A 68 3.03 -9.99 1.99
C ILE A 68 3.11 -8.63 2.69
N SER A 69 4.31 -8.09 2.77
CA SER A 69 4.52 -6.69 3.14
C SER A 69 4.47 -5.84 1.88
N ILE A 70 3.51 -4.92 1.83
CA ILE A 70 3.34 -3.97 0.73
C ILE A 70 3.91 -2.63 1.18
N SER A 71 4.75 -2.03 0.34
CA SER A 71 5.24 -0.67 0.50
C SER A 71 4.73 0.21 -0.63
N THR A 72 4.47 1.48 -0.31
CA THR A 72 4.00 2.49 -1.26
C THR A 72 5.07 3.59 -1.35
N PRO A 73 5.21 4.28 -2.50
CA PRO A 73 6.09 5.43 -2.56
C PRO A 73 5.55 6.56 -1.67
N PRO A 74 6.43 7.39 -1.07
CA PRO A 74 6.01 8.52 -0.24
C PRO A 74 5.15 9.55 -0.96
N ASN A 75 5.19 9.61 -2.29
CA ASN A 75 4.37 10.51 -3.11
C ASN A 75 3.14 9.82 -3.73
N ALA A 76 2.75 8.63 -3.26
CA ALA A 76 1.55 7.95 -3.73
C ALA A 76 0.31 8.84 -3.58
N VAL A 77 -0.61 8.75 -4.55
CA VAL A 77 -1.90 9.45 -4.51
C VAL A 77 -2.69 8.94 -3.30
N ILE A 78 -3.20 9.83 -2.46
CA ILE A 78 -4.04 9.44 -1.31
C ILE A 78 -5.46 9.05 -1.75
N GLY A 79 -6.16 8.28 -0.92
CA GLY A 79 -7.56 7.92 -1.14
C GLY A 79 -7.83 6.43 -0.95
N ARG A 80 -9.02 6.00 -1.37
CA ARG A 80 -9.46 4.60 -1.25
C ARG A 80 -9.01 3.79 -2.46
N TYR A 81 -8.20 2.77 -2.21
CA TYR A 81 -7.68 1.84 -3.19
C TYR A 81 -8.45 0.53 -3.19
N LYS A 82 -8.60 -0.05 -4.39
CA LYS A 82 -8.84 -1.48 -4.60
C LYS A 82 -7.49 -2.18 -4.77
N LEU A 83 -7.30 -3.30 -4.08
CA LEU A 83 -6.14 -4.17 -4.24
C LEU A 83 -6.57 -5.51 -4.83
N SER A 84 -5.90 -5.93 -5.89
CA SER A 84 -6.11 -7.22 -6.55
C SER A 84 -4.78 -7.94 -6.75
N VAL A 85 -4.84 -9.26 -6.90
CA VAL A 85 -3.69 -10.10 -7.19
C VAL A 85 -3.99 -11.00 -8.39
N GLN A 86 -2.98 -11.24 -9.22
CA GLN A 86 -3.05 -12.09 -10.39
C GLN A 86 -1.88 -13.08 -10.36
N SER A 87 -2.16 -14.36 -10.65
CA SER A 87 -1.11 -15.36 -10.85
C SER A 87 -0.77 -15.50 -12.34
N THR A 88 0.51 -15.37 -12.67
CA THR A 88 1.02 -15.56 -14.05
C THR A 88 1.22 -17.03 -14.43
N SER A 89 1.17 -17.97 -13.46
CA SER A 89 1.53 -19.37 -13.67
C SER A 89 0.54 -20.20 -14.48
N SER A 90 -0.74 -19.81 -14.55
CA SER A 90 -1.82 -20.64 -15.10
C SER A 90 -2.38 -20.18 -16.45
N GLY A 91 -1.78 -19.16 -17.08
CA GLY A 91 -2.28 -18.60 -18.34
C GLY A 91 -3.56 -17.79 -18.11
N SER A 92 -3.44 -16.46 -18.18
CA SER A 92 -4.57 -15.51 -18.20
C SER A 92 -5.64 -15.76 -17.12
N SER A 93 -5.26 -15.86 -15.85
CA SER A 93 -6.24 -15.74 -14.76
C SER A 93 -6.66 -14.28 -14.62
N ALA A 94 -7.95 -13.97 -14.52
CA ALA A 94 -8.41 -12.62 -14.22
C ALA A 94 -7.91 -12.19 -12.82
N PRO A 95 -7.59 -10.91 -12.59
CA PRO A 95 -7.20 -10.45 -11.25
C PRO A 95 -8.28 -10.73 -10.20
N THR A 96 -7.90 -11.36 -9.10
CA THR A 96 -8.77 -11.61 -7.95
C THR A 96 -8.65 -10.46 -6.96
N SER A 97 -9.78 -9.92 -6.52
CA SER A 97 -9.81 -8.84 -5.54
C SER A 97 -9.41 -9.33 -4.15
N LEU A 98 -8.42 -8.70 -3.53
CA LEU A 98 -8.03 -8.92 -2.14
C LEU A 98 -8.77 -7.99 -1.17
N GLY A 99 -9.36 -6.90 -1.67
CA GLY A 99 -10.19 -5.99 -0.88
C GLY A 99 -9.87 -4.52 -1.16
N THR A 100 -10.17 -3.68 -0.18
CA THR A 100 -9.92 -2.23 -0.26
C THR A 100 -9.17 -1.72 0.97
N PHE A 101 -8.39 -0.66 0.78
CA PHE A 101 -7.73 0.07 1.86
C PHE A 101 -7.73 1.57 1.57
N VAL A 102 -7.57 2.38 2.62
CA VAL A 102 -7.40 3.84 2.48
C VAL A 102 -5.95 4.19 2.72
N LEU A 103 -5.37 4.96 1.80
CA LEU A 103 -4.01 5.49 1.88
C LEU A 103 -4.07 6.98 2.21
N LEU A 104 -3.41 7.40 3.28
CA LEU A 104 -3.34 8.78 3.74
C LEU A 104 -1.92 9.35 3.59
N PHE A 105 -1.80 10.67 3.78
CA PHE A 105 -0.52 11.34 3.99
C PHE A 105 0.21 10.79 5.23
N ASN A 106 1.54 10.91 5.24
CA ASN A 106 2.38 10.41 6.31
C ASN A 106 3.36 11.45 6.90
N PRO A 107 2.90 12.25 7.87
CA PRO A 107 3.75 13.18 8.60
C PRO A 107 4.94 12.56 9.36
N TRP A 108 4.94 11.24 9.58
CA TRP A 108 6.03 10.53 10.26
C TRP A 108 7.13 10.02 9.32
N SER A 109 6.90 10.06 7.99
CA SER A 109 7.87 9.57 7.01
C SER A 109 8.65 10.72 6.40
N SER A 110 9.98 10.70 6.56
CA SER A 110 10.86 11.76 6.04
C SER A 110 10.92 11.87 4.51
N GLY A 111 10.37 10.88 3.79
CA GLY A 111 10.19 10.96 2.35
C GLY A 111 8.89 11.63 1.90
N ASP A 112 7.95 11.89 2.82
CA ASP A 112 6.66 12.49 2.51
C ASP A 112 6.76 14.03 2.54
N ASP A 113 6.11 14.70 1.58
CA ASP A 113 6.08 16.16 1.49
C ASP A 113 5.50 16.84 2.75
N VAL A 114 4.70 16.13 3.55
CA VAL A 114 4.11 16.64 4.80
C VAL A 114 4.87 16.20 6.06
N TYR A 115 6.11 15.75 5.92
CA TYR A 115 6.92 15.30 7.06
C TYR A 115 7.07 16.38 8.13
N MET A 116 6.88 15.98 9.39
CA MET A 116 7.15 16.80 10.57
C MET A 116 8.16 16.07 11.46
N ALA A 117 9.31 16.70 11.69
CA ALA A 117 10.38 16.12 12.49
C ALA A 117 10.05 16.06 13.98
N ASN A 118 9.19 16.98 14.45
CA ASN A 118 8.78 17.05 15.84
C ASN A 118 7.54 16.19 16.09
N LYS A 119 7.68 15.18 16.96
CA LYS A 119 6.58 14.28 17.29
C LYS A 119 5.41 15.01 17.97
N ALA A 120 5.67 16.04 18.78
CA ALA A 120 4.61 16.81 19.45
C ALA A 120 3.76 17.60 18.44
N GLU A 121 4.36 18.06 17.33
CA GLU A 121 3.62 18.73 16.25
C GLU A 121 2.76 17.72 15.46
N CYS A 122 3.23 16.49 15.25
CA CYS A 122 2.38 15.43 14.72
C CYS A 122 1.20 15.11 15.64
N GLU A 123 1.41 15.14 16.96
CA GLU A 123 0.34 14.94 17.93
C GLU A 123 -0.69 16.07 17.84
N GLU A 124 -0.27 17.33 17.92
CA GLU A 124 -1.15 18.51 17.86
C GLU A 124 -1.85 18.72 16.50
N TYR A 125 -1.12 18.63 15.38
CA TYR A 125 -1.65 19.06 14.07
C TYR A 125 -2.30 17.95 13.24
N VAL A 126 -2.22 16.70 13.71
CA VAL A 126 -2.70 15.54 12.94
C VAL A 126 -3.55 14.59 13.77
N LEU A 127 -3.19 14.36 15.03
CA LEU A 127 -3.87 13.38 15.87
C LEU A 127 -4.87 14.01 16.84
N GLU A 128 -4.59 15.21 17.33
CA GLU A 128 -5.52 15.94 18.17
C GLU A 128 -6.77 16.33 17.37
N GLU A 129 -7.93 16.00 17.93
CA GLU A 129 -9.24 16.15 17.28
C GLU A 129 -9.96 17.41 17.76
N PHE A 130 -9.47 18.05 18.82
CA PHE A 130 -10.05 19.23 19.44
C PHE A 130 -9.10 20.43 19.39
N GLY A 131 -9.67 21.63 19.30
CA GLY A 131 -8.87 22.86 19.28
C GLY A 131 -9.61 24.03 19.92
N VAL A 132 -8.88 25.13 20.08
CA VAL A 132 -9.42 26.38 20.63
C VAL A 132 -9.32 27.47 19.57
N ILE A 133 -10.42 28.22 19.37
CA ILE A 133 -10.46 29.39 18.49
C ILE A 133 -10.47 30.63 19.39
N PHE A 134 -9.48 31.51 19.23
CA PHE A 134 -9.43 32.79 19.93
C PHE A 134 -10.22 33.85 19.16
N ALA A 135 -10.98 34.68 19.87
CA ALA A 135 -11.84 35.73 19.34
C ALA A 135 -11.44 37.11 19.90
#